data_AF-A0A8T5C8I5-F1
#
_entry.id   AF-A0A8T5C8I5-F1
#
_cell.length_a   1.000
_cell.length_b   1.000
_cell.length_c   1.000
_cell.angle_alpha   90.00
_cell.angle_beta   90.00
_cell.angle_gamma   90.00
#
_symmetry.space_group_name_H-M   'P 1'
#
loop_
_entity.id
_entity.type
_entity.pdbx_description
1 polymer ?
#
loop_
_entity_poly.entity_id
_entity_poly.type
_entity_poly.pdbx_seq_one_letter_code
_entity_poly.pdbx_strand_id
1 'polypeptide(L)'
;MSRVSARDALRYATEDDAIALFAVIVGGWVLLTIGTFALAGYGFGLMFALGIVASLAGALAVFAGVVGLAYKLLVDSRRAVSE
;
A
#
# COMPACT_ATOMS: atom_id res chain seq x y z
N MET A 1 4.52 -27.48 12.85
CA MET A 1 4.76 -26.03 12.67
C MET A 1 6.24 -25.78 12.88
N SER A 2 7.00 -25.48 11.83
CA SER A 2 8.36 -24.96 12.00
C SER A 2 8.24 -23.65 12.79
N ARG A 3 9.05 -23.49 13.83
CA ARG A 3 9.03 -22.26 14.63
C ARG A 3 9.62 -21.15 13.77
N VAL A 4 8.77 -20.31 13.18
CA VAL A 4 9.23 -19.07 12.56
C VAL A 4 9.83 -18.21 13.67
N SER A 5 11.12 -17.92 13.57
CA SER A 5 11.80 -17.03 14.51
C SER A 5 11.21 -15.63 14.37
N ALA A 6 10.88 -14.98 15.49
CA ALA A 6 10.42 -13.59 15.49
C ALA A 6 11.43 -12.65 14.79
N ARG A 7 12.73 -13.00 14.86
CA ARG A 7 13.80 -12.27 14.16
C ARG A 7 13.68 -12.37 12.64
N ASP A 8 13.34 -13.54 12.12
CA ASP A 8 13.22 -13.75 10.67
C ASP A 8 11.97 -13.07 10.13
N ALA A 9 10.87 -13.10 10.88
CA ALA A 9 9.64 -12.37 10.54
C ALA A 9 9.87 -10.85 10.51
N LEU A 10 10.57 -10.31 11.52
CA LEU A 10 10.93 -8.89 11.56
C LEU A 10 11.86 -8.53 10.40
N ARG A 11 12.88 -9.35 10.12
CA ARG A 11 13.82 -9.11 9.02
C ARG A 11 13.10 -9.07 7.67
N TYR A 12 12.17 -10.00 7.44
CA TYR A 12 11.35 -10.04 6.23
C TYR A 12 10.45 -8.80 6.11
N ALA A 13 9.80 -8.40 7.20
CA ALA A 13 8.96 -7.20 7.22
C ALA A 13 9.78 -5.92 7.00
N THR A 14 11.06 -5.90 7.39
CA THR A 14 11.97 -4.78 7.18
C THR A 14 12.76 -4.84 5.87
N GLU A 15 12.52 -5.84 5.03
CA GLU A 15 13.18 -5.90 3.73
C GLU A 15 12.72 -4.72 2.86
N ASP A 16 13.64 -4.06 2.17
CA ASP A 16 13.39 -2.80 1.45
C ASP A 16 12.18 -2.89 0.51
N ASP A 17 12.02 -4.02 -0.18
CA ASP A 17 10.89 -4.26 -1.08
C ASP A 17 9.55 -4.34 -0.34
N ALA A 18 9.51 -4.94 0.85
CA ALA A 18 8.29 -5.03 1.66
C ALA A 18 7.93 -3.66 2.27
N ILE A 19 8.94 -2.92 2.74
CA ILE A 19 8.78 -1.55 3.23
C ILE A 19 8.27 -0.64 2.10
N ALA A 20 8.84 -0.72 0.90
CA ALA A 20 8.44 0.09 -0.24
C ALA A 20 6.97 -0.15 -0.61
N LEU A 21 6.54 -1.41 -0.69
CA LEU A 21 5.13 -1.76 -0.95
C LEU A 21 4.21 -1.24 0.16
N PHE A 22 4.62 -1.38 1.42
CA PHE A 22 3.87 -0.83 2.54
C PHE A 22 3.78 0.70 2.49
N ALA A 23 4.87 1.38 2.15
CA ALA A 23 4.91 2.84 1.98
C ALA A 23 3.97 3.32 0.86
N VAL A 24 3.87 2.58 -0.24
CA VAL A 24 2.91 2.87 -1.33
C VAL A 24 1.47 2.76 -0.83
N ILE A 25 1.14 1.73 -0.05
CA ILE A 25 -0.19 1.56 0.54
C ILE A 25 -0.52 2.71 1.49
N VAL A 26 0.41 3.03 2.42
CA VAL A 26 0.23 4.12 3.39
C VAL A 26 0.13 5.46 2.68
N GLY A 27 0.98 5.72 1.68
CA GLY A 27 0.93 6.94 0.88
C GLY A 27 -0.40 7.09 0.12
N GLY A 28 -0.92 5.99 -0.45
CA GLY A 28 -2.23 5.98 -1.08
C GLY A 28 -3.36 6.26 -0.09
N TRP A 29 -3.30 5.68 1.11
CA TRP A 29 -4.26 5.94 2.19
C TRP A 29 -4.26 7.41 2.66
N VAL A 30 -3.08 8.02 2.78
CA VAL A 30 -2.94 9.45 3.08
C VAL A 30 -3.59 10.28 1.99
N LEU A 31 -3.35 9.95 0.72
CA LEU A 31 -3.95 10.67 -0.42
C LEU A 31 -5.48 10.57 -0.43
N LEU A 32 -6.04 9.41 -0.11
CA LEU A 32 -7.48 9.21 0.06
C LEU A 32 -8.06 10.06 1.18
N THR A 33 -7.35 10.16 2.30
CA THR A 33 -7.75 10.98 3.46
C THR A 33 -7.80 12.46 3.08
N ILE A 34 -6.74 12.95 2.42
CA ILE A 34 -6.66 14.33 1.92
C ILE A 34 -7.76 14.59 0.89
N GLY A 35 -7.95 13.66 -0.06
CA GLY A 35 -8.97 13.76 -1.09
C GLY A 35 -10.38 13.87 -0.49
N THR A 36 -10.69 13.02 0.48
CA THR A 36 -11.97 13.04 1.21
C THR A 36 -12.18 14.36 1.95
N PHE A 37 -11.14 14.89 2.60
CA PHE A 37 -11.21 16.17 3.29
C PHE A 37 -11.47 17.32 2.32
N ALA A 38 -10.80 17.32 1.16
CA ALA A 38 -11.00 18.31 0.10
C ALA A 38 -12.42 18.24 -0.51
N LEU A 39 -12.99 17.03 -0.64
CA LEU A 39 -14.36 16.80 -1.11
C LEU A 39 -15.42 17.21 -0.09
N ALA A 40 -15.15 17.06 1.21
CA ALA A 40 -16.08 17.39 2.30
C ALA A 40 -16.21 18.90 2.56
N GLY A 41 -15.23 19.71 2.14
CA GLY A 41 -15.29 21.17 2.18
C GLY A 41 -16.25 21.70 1.11
N TYR A 42 -17.53 21.85 1.46
CA TYR A 42 -18.68 22.29 0.64
C TYR A 42 -18.42 23.44 -0.38
N GLY A 43 -17.81 23.14 -1.53
CA GLY A 43 -17.66 24.10 -2.63
C GLY A 43 -17.27 23.45 -3.95
N PHE A 44 -18.10 23.63 -4.98
CA PHE A 44 -17.71 23.36 -6.37
C PHE A 44 -16.54 24.29 -6.74
N GLY A 45 -15.42 23.73 -7.23
CA GLY A 45 -14.24 24.52 -7.57
C GLY A 45 -12.94 23.70 -7.63
N LEU A 46 -11.79 24.39 -7.61
CA LEU A 46 -10.47 23.76 -7.72
C LEU A 46 -10.20 22.71 -6.62
N MET A 47 -10.67 22.95 -5.39
CA MET A 47 -10.51 21.99 -4.27
C MET A 47 -11.26 20.68 -4.53
N PHE A 48 -12.44 20.73 -5.15
CA PHE A 48 -13.18 19.54 -5.55
C PHE A 48 -12.43 18.73 -6.60
N ALA A 49 -11.89 19.40 -7.63
CA ALA A 49 -11.11 18.73 -8.67
C ALA A 49 -9.83 18.08 -8.10
N LEU A 50 -9.11 18.79 -7.24
CA LEU A 50 -7.95 18.25 -6.53
C LEU A 50 -8.33 17.08 -5.62
N GLY A 51 -9.48 17.16 -4.95
CA GLY A 51 -10.01 16.08 -4.12
C GLY A 51 -10.28 14.81 -4.91
N ILE A 52 -10.87 14.92 -6.10
CA ILE A 52 -11.06 13.79 -7.01
C ILE A 52 -9.72 13.19 -7.44
N VAL A 53 -8.79 14.01 -7.91
CA VAL A 53 -7.48 13.54 -8.39
C VAL A 53 -6.71 12.83 -7.26
N ALA A 54 -6.67 13.42 -6.07
CA ALA A 54 -6.05 12.83 -4.90
C ALA A 54 -6.73 11.51 -4.50
N SER A 55 -8.05 11.44 -4.57
CA SER A 55 -8.80 10.21 -4.25
C SER A 55 -8.51 9.08 -5.24
N LEU A 56 -8.48 9.39 -6.55
CA LEU A 56 -8.19 8.41 -7.59
C LEU A 56 -6.75 7.91 -7.50
N ALA A 57 -5.78 8.83 -7.36
CA ALA A 57 -4.38 8.47 -7.20
C ALA A 57 -4.16 7.66 -5.91
N GLY A 58 -4.85 8.01 -4.82
CA GLY A 58 -4.80 7.28 -3.56
C GLY A 58 -5.37 5.87 -3.67
N ALA A 59 -6.55 5.72 -4.28
CA ALA A 59 -7.17 4.43 -4.53
C ALA A 59 -6.27 3.54 -5.40
N LEU A 60 -5.69 4.10 -6.46
CA LEU A 60 -4.79 3.37 -7.35
C LEU A 60 -3.51 2.92 -6.63
N ALA A 61 -2.92 3.80 -5.81
CA ALA A 61 -1.74 3.48 -5.04
C ALA A 61 -2.00 2.36 -4.02
N VAL A 62 -3.12 2.44 -3.26
CA VAL A 62 -3.51 1.36 -2.34
C VAL A 62 -3.71 0.05 -3.10
N PHE A 63 -4.44 0.07 -4.22
CA PHE A 63 -4.68 -1.13 -5.02
C PHE A 63 -3.37 -1.74 -5.55
N ALA A 64 -2.52 -0.93 -6.16
CA ALA A 64 -1.24 -1.38 -6.69
C ALA A 64 -0.32 -1.93 -5.60
N GLY A 65 -0.27 -1.28 -4.43
CA GLY A 65 0.50 -1.74 -3.29
C GLY A 65 0.02 -3.08 -2.75
N VAL A 66 -1.30 -3.27 -2.62
CA VAL A 66 -1.88 -4.55 -2.18
C VAL A 66 -1.61 -5.67 -3.19
N VAL A 67 -1.79 -5.41 -4.49
CA VAL A 67 -1.50 -6.38 -5.55
C VAL A 67 -0.01 -6.73 -5.57
N GLY A 68 0.87 -5.74 -5.46
CA GLY A 68 2.32 -5.96 -5.39
C GLY A 68 2.73 -6.78 -4.18
N LEU A 69 2.14 -6.52 -3.01
CA LEU A 69 2.36 -7.30 -1.79
C LEU A 69 1.88 -8.74 -1.95
N ALA A 70 0.68 -8.96 -2.49
CA ALA A 70 0.16 -10.29 -2.76
C ALA A 70 1.03 -11.06 -3.77
N TYR A 71 1.52 -10.37 -4.82
CA TYR A 71 2.42 -10.96 -5.80
C TYR A 71 3.76 -11.36 -5.18
N LYS A 72 4.36 -10.49 -4.37
CA LYS A 72 5.61 -10.79 -3.64
C LYS A 72 5.44 -12.04 -2.77
N LEU A 73 4.38 -12.09 -1.96
CA LEU A 73 4.07 -13.24 -1.11
C LEU A 73 3.91 -14.53 -1.91
N LEU A 74 3.25 -14.46 -3.09
CA LEU A 74 3.09 -15.61 -3.97
C LEU A 74 4.42 -16.09 -4.55
N VAL A 75 5.27 -15.18 -5.03
CA VAL A 75 6.58 -15.50 -5.59
C VAL A 75 7.50 -16.12 -4.53
N ASP A 76 7.57 -15.52 -3.35
CA ASP A 76 8.40 -16.00 -2.24
C ASP A 76 7.94 -17.38 -1.77
N SER A 77 6.62 -17.62 -1.70
CA SER A 77 6.08 -18.94 -1.34
C SER A 77 6.46 -20.04 -2.34
N ARG A 78 6.55 -19.72 -3.64
CA ARG A 78 6.95 -20.69 -4.67
C ARG A 78 8.45 -21.01 -4.59
N ARG A 79 9.28 -20.00 -4.33
CA ARG A 79 10.74 -20.18 -4.17
C ARG A 79 11.06 -21.10 -2.98
N ALA A 80 10.36 -20.90 -1.86
CA ALA A 80 10.53 -21.74 -0.67
C ALA A 80 10.11 -23.21 -0.86
N VAL A 81 9.32 -23.54 -1.89
CA VAL A 81 8.92 -24.93 -2.22
C VAL A 81 9.90 -25.59 -3.18
N SER A 82 10.65 -24.81 -3.97
CA SER A 82 11.63 -25.31 -4.94
C SER A 82 13.03 -25.54 -4.37
N GLU A 83 13.31 -25.03 -3.16
CA GLU A 83 14.52 -25.30 -2.37
C GLU A 83 14.31 -26.47 -1.40
#